data_AF-A0A1W0VZF9-F1
#
_entry.id   AF-A0A1W0VZF9-F1
#
_cell.length_a   1.000
_cell.length_b   1.000
_cell.length_c   1.000
_cell.angle_alpha   90.00
_cell.angle_beta   90.00
_cell.angle_gamma   90.00
#
_symmetry.space_group_name_H-M   'P 1'
#
loop_
_entity.id
_entity.type
_entity.pdbx_description
1 polymer ?
#
loop_
_entity_poly.entity_id
_entity_poly.type
_entity_poly.pdbx_seq_one_letter_code
_entity_poly.pdbx_strand_id
1 'polypeptide(L)'
;MGMRRARFLACIAMAAIVLLAPPSTCGVAGHSRGLRPGRSAGAGGAGDPPPLFPVNATRAEMIERQFMEWVRYMGGLRHSTFQHALARAFPSYSLVVDKNPAFGDFTTIQAAIDSLPVINLVRVVIRVNAGTYTEKVSISAMRAFITLEGAGADSTIVQWGDTADSPTGPKGRPLGTFNSATFAVNAQYFLARNITFKNTSPVPKPGATGKQAVALRVSADNAAFVGCKFLGAQDTLYDHSGRHYYKECYIEGSVDFIFGNALSLYEERKPLFR
;
A
#
# COMPACT_ATOMS: atom_id res chain seq x y z
N MET A 1 52.72 -8.22 37.54
CA MET A 1 53.61 -7.20 36.95
C MET A 1 53.48 -7.30 35.44
N GLY A 2 53.03 -6.33 34.65
CA GLY A 2 52.99 -4.89 34.81
C GLY A 2 53.31 -4.28 33.44
N MET A 3 52.26 -4.02 32.65
CA MET A 3 52.07 -2.91 31.68
C MET A 3 53.29 -2.17 31.10
N ARG A 4 53.34 -1.99 29.76
CA ARG A 4 53.88 -0.82 29.00
C ARG A 4 53.61 -1.00 27.49
N ARG A 5 52.74 -0.19 26.85
CA ARG A 5 52.98 1.09 26.08
C ARG A 5 52.77 0.85 24.56
N ALA A 6 51.71 1.35 23.93
CA ALA A 6 51.50 2.70 23.37
C ALA A 6 52.28 3.01 22.06
N ARG A 7 51.55 3.16 20.94
CA ARG A 7 51.84 3.92 19.68
C ARG A 7 50.48 4.30 19.06
N PHE A 8 49.90 5.49 19.21
CA PHE A 8 50.12 6.79 18.55
C PHE A 8 50.11 6.80 17.00
N LEU A 9 49.00 7.36 16.47
CA LEU A 9 48.72 8.14 15.25
C LEU A 9 49.55 7.97 13.94
N ALA A 10 48.83 7.83 12.81
CA ALA A 10 49.19 8.42 11.50
C ALA A 10 47.97 8.57 10.54
N CYS A 11 47.77 9.81 10.05
CA CYS A 11 47.17 10.29 8.77
C CYS A 11 45.68 9.97 8.45
N ILE A 12 44.72 10.91 8.42
CA ILE A 12 44.53 12.18 7.66
C ILE A 12 44.49 12.04 6.13
N ALA A 13 43.33 12.44 5.59
CA ALA A 13 43.00 12.91 4.23
C ALA A 13 42.76 11.88 3.12
N MET A 14 41.57 12.01 2.51
CA MET A 14 41.18 11.86 1.09
C MET A 14 39.72 11.38 1.05
N ALA A 15 38.75 11.95 0.36
CA ALA A 15 38.56 13.22 -0.33
C ALA A 15 37.03 13.33 -0.54
N ALA A 16 36.46 14.52 -0.32
CA ALA A 16 35.10 14.83 -0.72
C ALA A 16 35.05 14.94 -2.26
N ILE A 17 34.19 14.16 -2.91
CA ILE A 17 33.78 14.41 -4.29
C ILE A 17 32.30 14.76 -4.28
N VAL A 18 32.07 16.07 -4.28
CA VAL A 18 30.82 16.71 -4.70
C VAL A 18 30.84 16.69 -6.22
N LEU A 19 29.92 15.95 -6.84
CA LEU A 19 29.62 16.07 -8.26
C LEU A 19 28.33 16.86 -8.42
N LEU A 20 28.51 18.13 -8.79
CA LEU A 20 27.50 19.03 -9.32
C LEU A 20 26.99 18.45 -10.65
N ALA A 21 25.73 18.03 -10.69
CA ALA A 21 25.00 17.81 -11.93
C ALA A 21 24.08 19.02 -12.18
N PRO A 22 24.07 19.61 -13.40
CA PRO A 22 23.21 20.74 -13.72
C PRO A 22 21.72 20.34 -13.73
N PRO A 23 20.79 21.30 -13.53
CA PRO A 23 19.36 21.02 -13.54
C PRO A 23 18.89 20.66 -14.95
N SER A 24 18.58 19.39 -15.18
CA SER A 24 17.87 18.93 -16.38
C SER A 24 16.43 19.45 -16.33
N THR A 25 16.14 20.52 -17.08
CA THR A 25 14.78 20.91 -17.43
C THR A 25 14.24 19.90 -18.42
N CYS A 26 13.58 18.86 -17.93
CA CYS A 26 12.80 17.95 -18.78
C CYS A 26 11.32 18.15 -18.46
N GLY A 27 10.60 18.77 -19.39
CA GLY A 27 9.18 19.08 -19.26
C GLY A 27 8.36 17.83 -18.98
N VAL A 28 7.42 17.95 -18.05
CA VAL A 28 6.42 16.92 -17.77
C VAL A 28 5.46 16.89 -18.96
N ALA A 29 5.72 16.02 -19.93
CA ALA A 29 4.74 15.67 -20.94
C ALA A 29 3.68 14.77 -20.30
N GLY A 30 2.58 15.37 -19.85
CA GLY A 30 1.40 14.62 -19.44
C GLY A 30 0.86 13.80 -20.62
N HIS A 31 0.98 12.48 -20.56
CA HIS A 31 0.37 11.58 -21.53
C HIS A 31 -0.91 10.97 -20.96
N SER A 32 -2.04 11.63 -21.19
CA SER A 32 -3.37 11.03 -21.06
C SER A 32 -3.67 10.17 -22.30
N ARG A 33 -3.02 9.00 -22.42
CA ARG A 33 -3.48 7.97 -23.36
C ARG A 33 -4.37 6.99 -22.62
N GLY A 34 -5.67 7.25 -22.68
CA GLY A 34 -6.69 6.28 -22.27
C GLY A 34 -6.52 4.97 -23.04
N LEU A 35 -6.83 3.85 -22.37
CA LEU A 35 -6.85 2.52 -22.95
C LEU A 35 -7.88 2.47 -24.09
N ARG A 36 -7.43 2.61 -25.34
CA ARG A 36 -8.17 2.13 -26.51
C ARG A 36 -7.75 0.68 -26.74
N PRO A 37 -8.68 -0.29 -26.77
CA PRO A 37 -8.37 -1.62 -27.30
C PRO A 37 -7.89 -1.45 -28.74
N GLY A 38 -6.64 -1.84 -29.01
CA GLY A 38 -6.10 -1.85 -30.36
C GLY A 38 -6.94 -2.80 -31.22
N ARG A 39 -7.42 -2.30 -32.36
CA ARG A 39 -8.04 -3.12 -33.40
C ARG A 39 -6.95 -4.08 -33.91
N SER A 40 -7.15 -5.38 -33.73
CA SER A 40 -6.22 -6.42 -34.18
C SER A 40 -6.09 -6.35 -35.70
N ALA A 41 -4.87 -6.07 -36.17
CA ALA A 41 -4.48 -6.34 -37.55
C ALA A 41 -4.31 -7.85 -37.71
N GLY A 42 -4.95 -8.43 -38.71
CA GLY A 42 -4.94 -9.86 -38.96
C GLY A 42 -3.55 -10.38 -39.35
N ALA A 43 -3.16 -11.50 -38.74
CA ALA A 43 -2.23 -12.48 -39.29
C ALA A 43 -2.58 -13.83 -38.64
N GLY A 44 -2.73 -14.87 -39.47
CA GLY A 44 -3.39 -16.13 -39.12
C GLY A 44 -2.56 -17.12 -38.28
N GLY A 45 -3.27 -18.17 -37.85
CA GLY A 45 -2.70 -19.45 -37.45
C GLY A 45 -2.17 -19.57 -36.02
N ALA A 46 -3.06 -19.60 -35.03
CA ALA A 46 -2.90 -20.34 -33.78
C ALA A 46 -4.29 -20.47 -33.13
N GLY A 47 -4.60 -21.63 -32.56
CA GLY A 47 -5.90 -21.91 -31.94
C GLY A 47 -6.33 -20.83 -30.95
N ASP A 48 -7.64 -20.72 -30.74
CA ASP A 48 -8.23 -19.72 -29.86
C ASP A 48 -7.43 -19.63 -28.54
N PRO A 49 -7.06 -18.41 -28.10
CA PRO A 49 -6.40 -18.24 -26.82
C PRO A 49 -7.27 -18.93 -25.76
N PRO A 50 -6.69 -19.73 -24.86
CA PRO A 50 -7.45 -20.39 -23.82
C PRO A 50 -8.31 -19.35 -23.09
N PRO A 51 -9.55 -19.70 -22.70
CA PRO A 51 -10.49 -18.74 -22.15
C PRO A 51 -9.81 -17.88 -21.09
N LEU A 52 -9.96 -16.55 -21.25
CA LEU A 52 -9.29 -15.51 -20.46
C LEU A 52 -9.52 -15.65 -18.94
N PHE A 53 -10.45 -16.50 -18.52
CA PHE A 53 -10.81 -16.77 -17.13
C PHE A 53 -11.10 -18.27 -16.95
N PRO A 54 -10.53 -18.94 -15.93
CA PRO A 54 -11.03 -20.23 -15.49
C PRO A 54 -12.46 -20.04 -14.98
N VAL A 55 -13.37 -20.92 -15.37
CA VAL A 55 -14.82 -20.82 -15.05
C VAL A 55 -15.10 -20.82 -13.53
N ASN A 56 -14.13 -21.26 -12.70
CA ASN A 56 -14.28 -21.48 -11.26
C ASN A 56 -13.32 -20.67 -10.36
N ALA A 57 -12.68 -19.60 -10.86
CA ALA A 57 -11.76 -18.82 -10.03
C ALA A 57 -12.51 -18.09 -8.90
N THR A 58 -11.96 -18.14 -7.68
CA THR A 58 -12.48 -17.32 -6.57
C THR A 58 -12.27 -15.84 -6.90
N ARG A 59 -13.12 -14.97 -6.34
CA ARG A 59 -12.97 -13.52 -6.49
C ARG A 59 -11.59 -13.03 -6.04
N ALA A 60 -10.98 -13.71 -5.08
CA ALA A 60 -9.64 -13.44 -4.60
C ALA A 60 -8.56 -13.69 -5.66
N GLU A 61 -8.59 -14.86 -6.29
CA GLU A 61 -7.68 -15.23 -7.36
C GLU A 61 -7.85 -14.33 -8.59
N MET A 62 -9.09 -13.92 -8.90
CA MET A 62 -9.34 -12.97 -9.98
C MET A 62 -8.68 -11.61 -9.73
N ILE A 63 -8.82 -11.07 -8.51
CA ILE A 63 -8.21 -9.78 -8.14
C ILE A 63 -6.69 -9.89 -8.14
N GLU A 64 -6.14 -10.97 -7.59
CA GLU A 64 -4.70 -11.23 -7.59
C GLU A 64 -4.16 -11.34 -9.02
N ARG A 65 -4.87 -12.00 -9.92
CA ARG A 65 -4.51 -12.08 -11.34
C ARG A 65 -4.56 -10.70 -12.01
N GLN A 66 -5.62 -9.92 -11.81
CA GLN A 66 -5.72 -8.54 -12.35
C GLN A 66 -4.59 -7.66 -11.83
N PHE A 67 -4.28 -7.77 -10.53
CA PHE A 67 -3.17 -7.07 -9.93
C PHE A 67 -1.83 -7.49 -10.56
N MET A 68 -1.59 -8.79 -10.72
CA MET A 68 -0.35 -9.28 -11.35
C MET A 68 -0.24 -8.86 -12.82
N GLU A 69 -1.36 -8.75 -13.55
CA GLU A 69 -1.39 -8.17 -14.89
C GLU A 69 -1.03 -6.68 -14.88
N TRP A 70 -1.59 -5.91 -13.95
CA TRP A 70 -1.24 -4.51 -13.76
C TRP A 70 0.25 -4.35 -13.39
N VAL A 71 0.78 -5.18 -12.49
CA VAL A 71 2.20 -5.21 -12.12
C VAL A 71 3.07 -5.50 -13.35
N ARG A 72 2.71 -6.50 -14.16
CA ARG A 72 3.44 -6.82 -15.40
C ARG A 72 3.38 -5.67 -16.40
N TYR A 73 2.22 -5.05 -16.57
CA TYR A 73 2.03 -3.89 -17.43
C TYR A 73 2.94 -2.74 -16.98
N MET A 74 2.90 -2.38 -15.69
CA MET A 74 3.73 -1.31 -15.12
C MET A 74 5.22 -1.65 -15.14
N GLY A 75 5.60 -2.92 -15.02
CA GLY A 75 6.96 -3.41 -15.20
C GLY A 75 7.44 -3.37 -16.66
N GLY A 76 6.53 -3.50 -17.63
CA GLY A 76 6.84 -3.48 -19.06
C GLY A 76 7.01 -2.08 -19.67
N LEU A 77 6.74 -1.01 -18.92
CA LEU A 77 6.94 0.36 -19.39
C LEU A 77 8.44 0.65 -19.55
N ARG A 78 8.86 1.24 -20.69
CA ARG A 78 10.28 1.53 -21.02
C ARG A 78 11.02 2.46 -20.04
N HIS A 79 10.28 3.12 -19.14
CA HIS A 79 10.80 3.98 -18.08
C HIS A 79 10.65 3.35 -16.68
N SER A 80 10.22 2.10 -16.61
CA SER A 80 10.12 1.36 -15.36
C SER A 80 11.52 0.99 -14.89
N THR A 81 11.91 1.44 -13.70
CA THR A 81 13.21 1.11 -13.09
C THR A 81 13.25 -0.31 -12.48
N PHE A 82 12.38 -1.23 -12.93
CA PHE A 82 12.05 -2.43 -12.16
C PHE A 82 12.09 -3.74 -12.96
N GLN A 83 12.47 -4.83 -12.28
CA GLN A 83 12.50 -6.20 -12.79
C GLN A 83 11.12 -6.89 -12.70
N HIS A 84 10.90 -7.93 -13.52
CA HIS A 84 9.67 -8.74 -13.52
C HIS A 84 9.39 -9.39 -12.15
N ALA A 85 8.15 -9.30 -11.67
CA ALA A 85 7.72 -9.99 -10.46
C ALA A 85 7.70 -11.51 -10.67
N LEU A 86 8.49 -12.27 -9.90
CA LEU A 86 8.54 -13.74 -9.92
C LEU A 86 7.40 -14.41 -9.12
N ALA A 87 6.39 -13.65 -8.68
CA ALA A 87 5.39 -14.14 -7.74
C ALA A 87 4.45 -15.20 -8.38
N ARG A 88 4.23 -16.30 -7.64
CA ARG A 88 3.12 -17.21 -7.89
C ARG A 88 1.81 -16.47 -7.60
N ALA A 89 0.87 -16.50 -8.55
CA ALA A 89 -0.40 -15.77 -8.48
C ALA A 89 -1.46 -16.41 -7.56
N PHE A 90 -1.08 -17.41 -6.75
CA PHE A 90 -2.00 -18.17 -5.89
C PHE A 90 -1.64 -18.00 -4.42
N PRO A 91 -2.63 -17.82 -3.53
CA PRO A 91 -2.38 -17.72 -2.10
C PRO A 91 -1.85 -19.06 -1.58
N SER A 92 -0.80 -19.02 -0.75
CA SER A 92 -0.27 -20.24 -0.14
C SER A 92 -1.13 -20.70 1.02
N TYR A 93 -1.71 -19.77 1.78
CA TYR A 93 -2.71 -20.05 2.82
C TYR A 93 -3.44 -18.76 3.21
N SER A 94 -4.50 -18.90 4.03
CA SER A 94 -5.29 -17.79 4.57
C SER A 94 -5.37 -17.83 6.09
N LEU A 95 -5.49 -16.66 6.71
CA LEU A 95 -5.79 -16.46 8.13
C LEU A 95 -7.14 -15.74 8.25
N VAL A 96 -7.88 -16.00 9.32
CA VAL A 96 -9.16 -15.34 9.62
C VAL A 96 -9.02 -14.46 10.86
N VAL A 97 -9.49 -13.22 10.75
CA VAL A 97 -9.57 -12.25 11.83
C VAL A 97 -11.04 -12.01 12.17
N ASP A 98 -11.44 -12.32 13.39
CA ASP A 98 -12.79 -12.11 13.90
C ASP A 98 -12.75 -11.61 15.34
N LYS A 99 -13.57 -10.61 15.69
CA LYS A 99 -13.62 -10.08 17.06
C LYS A 99 -14.03 -11.15 18.08
N ASN A 100 -14.79 -12.15 17.65
CA ASN A 100 -15.11 -13.33 18.43
C ASN A 100 -14.02 -14.40 18.23
N PRO A 101 -13.26 -14.76 19.27
CA PRO A 101 -12.19 -15.75 19.18
C PRO A 101 -12.68 -17.16 18.79
N ALA A 102 -13.98 -17.44 18.84
CA ALA A 102 -14.53 -18.70 18.36
C ALA A 102 -14.59 -18.82 16.82
N PHE A 103 -14.48 -17.69 16.09
CA PHE A 103 -14.69 -17.64 14.64
C PHE A 103 -13.46 -17.14 13.85
N GLY A 104 -12.36 -16.81 14.51
CA GLY A 104 -11.14 -16.34 13.88
C GLY A 104 -9.89 -16.97 14.48
N ASP A 105 -8.83 -17.06 13.67
CA ASP A 105 -7.48 -17.43 14.13
C ASP A 105 -6.91 -16.32 15.03
N PHE A 106 -7.32 -15.07 14.79
CA PHE A 106 -6.92 -13.88 15.54
C PHE A 106 -8.11 -12.97 15.80
N THR A 107 -8.02 -12.14 16.85
CA THR A 107 -9.01 -11.11 17.17
C THR A 107 -8.65 -9.72 16.68
N THR A 108 -7.40 -9.51 16.26
CA THR A 108 -6.89 -8.25 15.72
C THR A 108 -6.12 -8.46 14.43
N ILE A 109 -6.13 -7.44 13.57
CA ILE A 109 -5.42 -7.46 12.28
C ILE A 109 -3.92 -7.44 12.51
N GLN A 110 -3.44 -6.65 13.46
CA GLN A 110 -2.01 -6.58 13.79
C GLN A 110 -1.46 -7.93 14.27
N ALA A 111 -2.20 -8.68 15.09
CA ALA A 111 -1.76 -10.00 15.56
C ALA A 111 -1.63 -11.01 14.41
N ALA A 112 -2.56 -11.00 13.45
CA ALA A 112 -2.47 -11.85 12.26
C ALA A 112 -1.29 -11.48 11.35
N ILE A 113 -0.92 -10.21 11.28
CA ILE A 113 0.28 -9.76 10.55
C ILE A 113 1.55 -10.18 11.30
N ASP A 114 1.57 -10.08 12.62
CA ASP A 114 2.73 -10.40 13.45
C ASP A 114 3.01 -11.89 13.56
N SER A 115 2.01 -12.75 13.35
CA SER A 115 2.19 -14.19 13.26
C SER A 115 2.93 -14.64 11.98
N LEU A 116 3.04 -13.77 10.98
CA LEU A 116 3.75 -14.09 9.73
C LEU A 116 5.27 -14.08 9.96
N PRO A 117 6.03 -14.93 9.23
CA PRO A 117 7.48 -14.90 9.28
C PRO A 117 8.00 -13.51 8.89
N VAL A 118 9.11 -13.09 9.49
CA VAL A 118 9.73 -11.78 9.24
C VAL A 118 10.02 -11.59 7.76
N ILE A 119 10.49 -12.65 7.08
CA ILE A 119 10.66 -12.69 5.63
C ILE A 119 9.51 -13.52 5.06
N ASN A 120 8.55 -12.86 4.43
CA ASN A 120 7.44 -13.53 3.75
C ASN A 120 7.66 -13.56 2.23
N LEU A 121 7.74 -14.75 1.66
CA LEU A 121 8.00 -14.97 0.23
C LEU A 121 6.77 -15.44 -0.55
N VAL A 122 5.66 -15.70 0.16
CA VAL A 122 4.45 -16.27 -0.42
C VAL A 122 3.25 -15.40 -0.11
N ARG A 123 2.23 -15.45 -0.98
CA ARG A 123 1.02 -14.67 -0.75
C ARG A 123 0.19 -15.25 0.39
N VAL A 124 -0.12 -14.42 1.38
CA VAL A 124 -0.97 -14.77 2.52
C VAL A 124 -2.22 -13.89 2.50
N VAL A 125 -3.40 -14.51 2.59
CA VAL A 125 -4.68 -13.81 2.62
C VAL A 125 -5.18 -13.71 4.06
N ILE A 126 -5.23 -12.50 4.60
CA ILE A 126 -5.84 -12.20 5.89
C ILE A 126 -7.28 -11.76 5.64
N ARG A 127 -8.23 -12.66 5.92
CA ARG A 127 -9.67 -12.41 5.83
C ARG A 127 -10.14 -11.77 7.12
N VAL A 128 -10.72 -10.58 7.02
CA VAL A 128 -11.22 -9.82 8.17
C VAL A 128 -12.74 -9.84 8.10
N ASN A 129 -13.35 -10.50 9.08
CA ASN A 129 -14.80 -10.60 9.17
C ASN A 129 -15.44 -9.22 9.45
N ALA A 130 -16.76 -9.15 9.36
CA ALA A 130 -17.49 -7.92 9.60
C ALA A 130 -17.26 -7.43 11.05
N GLY A 131 -16.97 -6.14 11.20
CA GLY A 131 -16.71 -5.53 12.49
C GLY A 131 -15.94 -4.22 12.38
N THR A 132 -15.97 -3.46 13.48
CA THR A 132 -15.09 -2.32 13.69
C THR A 132 -13.92 -2.73 14.57
N TYR A 133 -12.72 -2.63 14.01
CA TYR A 133 -11.42 -2.95 14.60
C TYR A 133 -10.72 -1.64 14.96
N THR A 134 -10.76 -1.28 16.26
CA THR A 134 -10.09 -0.08 16.77
C THR A 134 -8.66 -0.43 17.15
N GLU A 135 -7.76 -0.37 16.19
CA GLU A 135 -6.35 -0.70 16.34
C GLU A 135 -5.50 0.10 15.36
N LYS A 136 -4.23 0.29 15.73
CA LYS A 136 -3.23 0.87 14.85
C LYS A 136 -2.42 -0.25 14.22
N VAL A 137 -2.36 -0.28 12.89
CA VAL A 137 -1.75 -1.39 12.14
C VAL A 137 -0.53 -0.91 11.36
N SER A 138 0.57 -1.66 11.41
CA SER A 138 1.77 -1.40 10.65
C SER A 138 2.34 -2.68 10.06
N ILE A 139 2.50 -2.70 8.74
CA ILE A 139 3.15 -3.80 8.02
C ILE A 139 4.60 -3.40 7.74
N SER A 140 5.53 -4.14 8.32
CA SER A 140 6.98 -3.97 8.07
C SER A 140 7.35 -4.29 6.62
N ALA A 141 8.36 -3.60 6.08
CA ALA A 141 8.83 -3.79 4.71
C ALA A 141 9.30 -5.21 4.39
N MET A 142 9.65 -6.01 5.39
CA MET A 142 10.09 -7.40 5.21
C MET A 142 8.92 -8.39 5.03
N ARG A 143 7.67 -7.97 5.28
CA ARG A 143 6.46 -8.80 5.20
C ARG A 143 5.67 -8.56 3.91
N ALA A 144 6.32 -8.79 2.77
CA ALA A 144 5.71 -8.64 1.44
C ALA A 144 4.55 -9.62 1.19
N PHE A 145 3.80 -9.42 0.11
CA PHE A 145 2.78 -10.35 -0.40
C PHE A 145 1.58 -10.61 0.54
N ILE A 146 1.16 -9.60 1.31
CA ILE A 146 -0.06 -9.71 2.13
C ILE A 146 -1.27 -9.25 1.30
N THR A 147 -2.34 -10.04 1.31
CA THR A 147 -3.68 -9.64 0.87
C THR A 147 -4.55 -9.45 2.12
N LEU A 148 -5.10 -8.27 2.33
CA LEU A 148 -6.11 -7.97 3.36
C LEU A 148 -7.50 -7.95 2.70
N GLU A 149 -8.40 -8.82 3.13
CA GLU A 149 -9.72 -9.00 2.52
C GLU A 149 -10.81 -8.82 3.57
N GLY A 150 -11.56 -7.72 3.50
CA GLY A 150 -12.74 -7.52 4.35
C GLY A 150 -13.97 -8.24 3.82
N ALA A 151 -14.94 -8.50 4.70
CA ALA A 151 -16.25 -9.04 4.35
C ALA A 151 -17.10 -8.08 3.49
N GLY A 152 -16.74 -6.79 3.48
CA GLY A 152 -17.43 -5.71 2.78
C GLY A 152 -16.94 -4.37 3.30
N ALA A 153 -16.75 -3.38 2.42
CA ALA A 153 -16.18 -2.10 2.85
C ALA A 153 -17.09 -1.35 3.83
N ASP A 154 -18.41 -1.53 3.72
CA ASP A 154 -19.38 -0.98 4.66
C ASP A 154 -19.47 -1.73 5.99
N SER A 155 -18.99 -2.98 6.05
CA SER A 155 -19.13 -3.86 7.21
C SER A 155 -17.81 -4.13 7.94
N THR A 156 -16.66 -3.89 7.31
CA THR A 156 -15.33 -4.14 7.88
C THR A 156 -14.54 -2.84 7.91
N ILE A 157 -14.31 -2.32 9.11
CA ILE A 157 -13.69 -1.01 9.34
C ILE A 157 -12.49 -1.18 10.28
N VAL A 158 -11.31 -0.76 9.86
CA VAL A 158 -10.16 -0.54 10.75
C VAL A 158 -10.04 0.95 11.04
N GLN A 159 -9.96 1.31 12.33
CA GLN A 159 -9.96 2.71 12.74
C GLN A 159 -8.99 3.03 13.89
N TRP A 160 -8.44 4.25 13.83
CA TRP A 160 -7.63 4.83 14.90
C TRP A 160 -7.78 6.36 14.89
N GLY A 161 -7.28 7.05 15.92
CA GLY A 161 -7.57 8.47 16.15
C GLY A 161 -6.35 9.37 16.34
N ASP A 162 -5.18 8.97 15.86
CA ASP A 162 -3.97 9.79 16.00
C ASP A 162 -3.96 10.98 15.04
N THR A 163 -3.43 12.12 15.50
CA THR A 163 -3.08 13.28 14.68
C THR A 163 -1.56 13.50 14.70
N ALA A 164 -1.05 14.41 13.85
CA ALA A 164 0.35 14.80 13.87
C ALA A 164 0.80 15.34 15.25
N ASP A 165 -0.07 16.05 15.95
CA ASP A 165 0.18 16.55 17.31
C ASP A 165 -0.08 15.54 18.44
N SER A 166 -0.50 14.29 18.15
CA SER A 166 -0.65 13.28 19.20
C SER A 166 0.64 13.16 20.03
N PRO A 167 0.58 13.22 21.38
CA PRO A 167 1.76 13.16 22.26
C PRO A 167 2.26 11.72 22.46
N THR A 168 2.01 10.84 21.49
CA THR A 168 2.35 9.41 21.50
C THR A 168 3.64 9.12 20.73
N GLY A 169 4.35 10.16 20.26
CA GLY A 169 5.63 10.02 19.60
C GLY A 169 6.79 9.71 20.56
N PRO A 170 7.98 9.36 20.03
CA PRO A 170 9.15 9.04 20.84
C PRO A 170 9.53 10.17 21.80
N LYS A 171 9.68 9.84 23.09
CA LYS A 171 9.96 10.82 24.17
C LYS A 171 8.83 11.85 24.37
N GLY A 172 7.58 11.50 24.06
CA GLY A 172 6.42 12.37 24.24
C GLY A 172 6.31 13.51 23.22
N ARG A 173 7.15 13.50 22.17
CA ARG A 173 7.07 14.49 21.09
C ARG A 173 5.84 14.27 20.21
N PRO A 174 5.38 15.29 19.46
CA PRO A 174 4.38 15.13 18.42
C PRO A 174 4.71 13.96 17.49
N LEU A 175 3.73 13.13 17.24
CA LEU A 175 3.84 11.92 16.42
C LEU A 175 4.28 12.24 14.97
N GLY A 176 3.82 13.38 14.45
CA GLY A 176 3.97 13.82 13.08
C GLY A 176 3.01 13.11 12.11
N THR A 177 2.74 13.73 10.97
CA THR A 177 1.82 13.20 9.94
C THR A 177 2.16 11.78 9.51
N PHE A 178 3.45 11.47 9.32
CA PHE A 178 3.87 10.15 8.86
C PHE A 178 3.45 9.01 9.80
N ASN A 179 3.49 9.25 11.12
CA ASN A 179 3.18 8.24 12.12
C ASN A 179 1.73 8.33 12.62
N SER A 180 0.93 9.32 12.18
CA SER A 180 -0.49 9.43 12.56
C SER A 180 -1.39 8.42 11.84
N ALA A 181 -0.85 7.69 10.86
CA ALA A 181 -1.56 6.68 10.09
C ALA A 181 -2.23 5.62 10.98
N THR A 182 -3.54 5.43 10.79
CA THR A 182 -4.30 4.30 11.35
C THR A 182 -3.75 2.98 10.83
N PHE A 183 -3.50 2.92 9.52
CA PHE A 183 -2.93 1.76 8.86
C PHE A 183 -1.71 2.18 8.04
N ALA A 184 -0.57 1.55 8.27
CA ALA A 184 0.69 1.85 7.59
C ALA A 184 1.20 0.63 6.81
N VAL A 185 1.26 0.75 5.48
CA VAL A 185 1.79 -0.29 4.59
C VAL A 185 3.20 0.09 4.18
N ASN A 186 4.20 -0.69 4.59
CA ASN A 186 5.58 -0.53 4.10
C ASN A 186 6.05 -1.75 3.28
N ALA A 187 5.16 -2.72 3.07
CA ALA A 187 5.46 -3.99 2.42
C ALA A 187 5.03 -4.04 0.95
N GLN A 188 5.93 -4.49 0.08
CA GLN A 188 5.68 -4.61 -1.35
C GLN A 188 4.61 -5.65 -1.68
N TYR A 189 3.95 -5.49 -2.83
CA TYR A 189 2.91 -6.41 -3.33
C TYR A 189 1.69 -6.55 -2.42
N PHE A 190 1.44 -5.54 -1.58
CA PHE A 190 0.30 -5.48 -0.69
C PHE A 190 -1.00 -5.31 -1.49
N LEU A 191 -2.01 -6.07 -1.09
CA LEU A 191 -3.36 -5.96 -1.63
C LEU A 191 -4.34 -5.69 -0.50
N ALA A 192 -5.27 -4.77 -0.70
CA ALA A 192 -6.44 -4.65 0.15
C ALA A 192 -7.71 -4.69 -0.71
N ARG A 193 -8.77 -5.32 -0.18
CA ARG A 193 -10.08 -5.30 -0.81
C ARG A 193 -11.22 -5.25 0.18
N ASN A 194 -12.31 -4.60 -0.23
CA ASN A 194 -13.59 -4.59 0.48
C ASN A 194 -13.45 -4.27 1.99
N ILE A 195 -12.60 -3.29 2.32
CA ILE A 195 -12.33 -2.87 3.70
C ILE A 195 -12.21 -1.35 3.78
N THR A 196 -12.65 -0.78 4.89
CA THR A 196 -12.54 0.65 5.18
C THR A 196 -11.38 0.93 6.13
N PHE A 197 -10.52 1.88 5.75
CA PHE A 197 -9.50 2.47 6.60
C PHE A 197 -9.98 3.85 7.06
N LYS A 198 -10.03 4.08 8.36
CA LYS A 198 -10.61 5.31 8.92
C LYS A 198 -9.70 5.95 9.97
N ASN A 199 -9.43 7.24 9.82
CA ASN A 199 -8.99 8.05 10.96
C ASN A 199 -10.20 8.74 11.60
N THR A 200 -10.37 8.60 12.91
CA THR A 200 -11.53 9.13 13.65
C THR A 200 -11.33 10.56 14.16
N SER A 201 -10.18 11.18 13.88
CA SER A 201 -9.94 12.59 14.23
C SER A 201 -11.00 13.49 13.57
N PRO A 202 -11.59 14.44 14.31
CA PRO A 202 -12.61 15.33 13.76
C PRO A 202 -12.00 16.31 12.74
N VAL A 203 -12.87 16.87 11.90
CA VAL A 203 -12.48 17.95 10.98
C VAL A 203 -11.88 19.11 11.78
N PRO A 204 -10.66 19.58 11.45
CA PRO A 204 -10.03 20.65 12.19
C PRO A 204 -10.74 21.98 12.00
N LYS A 205 -10.74 22.82 13.04
CA LYS A 205 -11.16 24.22 12.93
C LYS A 205 -10.19 24.98 12.02
N PRO A 206 -10.65 26.03 11.29
CA PRO A 206 -9.77 26.89 10.51
C PRO A 206 -8.61 27.42 11.35
N GLY A 207 -7.38 27.34 10.82
CA GLY A 207 -6.16 27.79 11.49
C GLY A 207 -5.59 26.85 12.54
N ALA A 208 -6.20 25.68 12.79
CA ALA A 208 -5.63 24.68 13.69
C ALA A 208 -4.35 24.06 13.10
N THR A 209 -3.29 23.96 13.90
CA THR A 209 -2.03 23.30 13.53
C THR A 209 -2.01 21.84 13.99
N GLY A 210 -1.24 21.01 13.29
CA GLY A 210 -0.94 19.63 13.73
C GLY A 210 -2.13 18.66 13.75
N LYS A 211 -3.19 18.98 12.99
CA LYS A 211 -4.42 18.18 12.90
C LYS A 211 -4.45 17.20 11.73
N GLN A 212 -3.34 17.05 11.01
CA GLN A 212 -3.17 16.02 9.99
C GLN A 212 -3.40 14.64 10.60
N ALA A 213 -4.28 13.85 10.00
CA ALA A 213 -4.80 12.62 10.60
C ALA A 213 -4.99 11.54 9.53
N VAL A 214 -3.94 10.74 9.33
CA VAL A 214 -3.87 9.80 8.22
C VAL A 214 -4.70 8.54 8.50
N ALA A 215 -5.58 8.16 7.56
CA ALA A 215 -6.33 6.92 7.61
C ALA A 215 -5.52 5.73 7.05
N LEU A 216 -4.87 5.94 5.90
CA LEU A 216 -3.93 4.96 5.34
C LEU A 216 -2.68 5.68 4.85
N ARG A 217 -1.51 5.13 5.19
CA ARG A 217 -0.23 5.46 4.54
C ARG A 217 0.30 4.28 3.77
N VAL A 218 0.75 4.52 2.53
CA VAL A 218 1.37 3.50 1.67
C VAL A 218 2.77 3.95 1.24
N SER A 219 3.77 3.24 1.74
CA SER A 219 5.20 3.43 1.45
C SER A 219 5.78 2.13 0.89
N ALA A 220 5.20 1.63 -0.21
CA ALA A 220 5.50 0.29 -0.71
C ALA A 220 5.32 0.20 -2.21
N ASP A 221 6.18 -0.54 -2.90
CA ASP A 221 6.01 -0.71 -4.33
C ASP A 221 4.98 -1.81 -4.67
N ASN A 222 4.26 -1.61 -5.77
CA ASN A 222 3.19 -2.50 -6.24
C ASN A 222 2.11 -2.74 -5.18
N ALA A 223 1.45 -1.69 -4.68
CA ALA A 223 0.27 -1.88 -3.83
C ALA A 223 -1.01 -1.74 -4.65
N ALA A 224 -2.06 -2.47 -4.31
CA ALA A 224 -3.38 -2.21 -4.89
C ALA A 224 -4.53 -2.33 -3.91
N PHE A 225 -5.56 -1.54 -4.18
CA PHE A 225 -6.74 -1.36 -3.36
C PHE A 225 -7.97 -1.51 -4.25
N VAL A 226 -8.88 -2.42 -3.91
CA VAL A 226 -10.05 -2.73 -4.74
C VAL A 226 -11.33 -2.68 -3.90
N GLY A 227 -12.24 -1.76 -4.20
CA GLY A 227 -13.48 -1.63 -3.43
C GLY A 227 -13.24 -1.19 -1.98
N CYS A 228 -12.15 -0.48 -1.70
CA CYS A 228 -11.82 0.01 -0.36
C CYS A 228 -12.41 1.40 -0.12
N LYS A 229 -12.60 1.76 1.16
CA LYS A 229 -12.88 3.14 1.55
C LYS A 229 -11.76 3.72 2.41
N PHE A 230 -11.50 5.00 2.24
CA PHE A 230 -10.53 5.77 3.01
C PHE A 230 -11.25 6.97 3.58
N LEU A 231 -11.44 6.99 4.90
CA LEU A 231 -12.28 7.98 5.57
C LEU A 231 -11.43 8.78 6.57
N GLY A 232 -11.47 10.11 6.46
CA GLY A 232 -10.77 10.98 7.38
C GLY A 232 -11.16 12.44 7.20
N ALA A 233 -10.30 13.33 7.69
CA ALA A 233 -10.43 14.76 7.50
C ALA A 233 -9.21 15.27 6.72
N GLN A 234 -8.29 15.96 7.40
CA GLN A 234 -7.05 16.43 6.81
C GLN A 234 -6.06 15.28 6.65
N ASP A 235 -5.40 15.19 5.49
CA ASP A 235 -4.34 14.21 5.17
C ASP A 235 -4.84 12.74 5.20
N THR A 236 -6.04 12.46 4.69
CA THR A 236 -6.68 11.14 4.81
C THR A 236 -5.86 9.99 4.19
N LEU A 237 -5.49 10.09 2.91
CA LEU A 237 -4.72 9.08 2.20
C LEU A 237 -3.31 9.61 1.93
N TYR A 238 -2.34 9.10 2.70
CA TYR A 238 -0.93 9.39 2.48
C TYR A 238 -0.34 8.39 1.49
N ASP A 239 -0.49 8.74 0.22
CA ASP A 239 0.04 8.05 -0.95
C ASP A 239 1.56 8.29 -1.12
N HIS A 240 2.32 7.88 -0.09
CA HIS A 240 3.65 8.40 0.21
C HIS A 240 4.70 8.07 -0.87
N SER A 241 4.91 6.80 -1.19
CA SER A 241 5.90 6.39 -2.19
C SER A 241 5.66 4.97 -2.72
N GLY A 242 5.97 4.76 -3.99
CA GLY A 242 5.77 3.48 -4.67
C GLY A 242 4.88 3.61 -5.90
N ARG A 243 4.44 2.47 -6.45
CA ARG A 243 3.44 2.40 -7.51
C ARG A 243 2.17 1.80 -6.95
N HIS A 244 1.07 2.53 -7.02
CA HIS A 244 -0.18 2.08 -6.43
C HIS A 244 -1.35 2.10 -7.43
N TYR A 245 -2.29 1.19 -7.22
CA TYR A 245 -3.48 1.09 -8.02
C TYR A 245 -4.72 1.09 -7.14
N TYR A 246 -5.62 2.03 -7.37
CA TYR A 246 -6.87 2.18 -6.64
C TYR A 246 -8.02 1.96 -7.61
N LYS A 247 -8.78 0.87 -7.44
CA LYS A 247 -9.89 0.50 -8.30
C LYS A 247 -11.19 0.46 -7.53
N GLU A 248 -12.20 1.16 -8.00
CA GLU A 248 -13.54 1.18 -7.37
C GLU A 248 -13.48 1.61 -5.89
N CYS A 249 -12.52 2.47 -5.54
CA CYS A 249 -12.33 2.96 -4.18
C CYS A 249 -13.12 4.25 -3.92
N TYR A 250 -13.46 4.48 -2.65
CA TYR A 250 -14.04 5.73 -2.16
C TYR A 250 -13.06 6.42 -1.21
N ILE A 251 -12.78 7.71 -1.43
CA ILE A 251 -11.87 8.49 -0.59
C ILE A 251 -12.62 9.74 -0.13
N GLU A 252 -12.66 9.97 1.18
CA GLU A 252 -13.33 11.10 1.82
C GLU A 252 -12.36 11.85 2.72
N GLY A 253 -12.31 13.18 2.59
CA GLY A 253 -11.56 14.05 3.50
C GLY A 253 -11.79 15.53 3.19
N SER A 254 -11.00 16.39 3.85
CA SER A 254 -11.09 17.85 3.72
C SER A 254 -9.88 18.46 3.00
N VAL A 255 -8.81 18.77 3.73
CA VAL A 255 -7.58 19.39 3.19
C VAL A 255 -6.57 18.30 2.87
N ASP A 256 -5.96 18.38 1.68
CA ASP A 256 -4.90 17.46 1.21
C ASP A 256 -5.22 15.99 1.43
N PHE A 257 -6.50 15.61 1.23
CA PHE A 257 -7.01 14.30 1.61
C PHE A 257 -6.44 13.15 0.75
N ILE A 258 -5.78 13.46 -0.36
CA ILE A 258 -4.87 12.57 -1.09
C ILE A 258 -3.57 13.34 -1.30
N PHE A 259 -2.45 12.84 -0.77
CA PHE A 259 -1.16 13.52 -0.85
C PHE A 259 0.01 12.53 -0.80
N GLY A 260 1.18 12.95 -1.30
CA GLY A 260 2.40 12.14 -1.31
C GLY A 260 3.15 12.22 -2.64
N ASN A 261 4.04 11.25 -2.89
CA ASN A 261 4.94 11.23 -4.05
C ASN A 261 4.92 9.87 -4.78
N ALA A 262 3.87 9.07 -4.61
CA ALA A 262 3.70 7.82 -5.33
C ALA A 262 3.27 8.04 -6.79
N LEU A 263 3.55 7.04 -7.63
CA LEU A 263 3.03 6.94 -8.99
C LEU A 263 1.75 6.10 -8.96
N SER A 264 0.61 6.77 -8.90
CA SER A 264 -0.68 6.11 -8.65
C SER A 264 -1.67 6.23 -9.80
N LEU A 265 -2.43 5.16 -10.01
CA LEU A 265 -3.58 5.13 -10.92
C LEU A 265 -4.86 4.93 -10.12
N TYR A 266 -5.80 5.87 -10.27
CA TYR A 266 -7.14 5.80 -9.71
C TYR A 266 -8.12 5.47 -10.84
N GLU A 267 -8.78 4.33 -10.75
CA GLU A 267 -9.72 3.83 -11.74
C GLU A 267 -11.12 3.69 -11.14
N GLU A 268 -12.06 4.42 -11.71
CA GLU A 268 -13.47 4.34 -11.36
C GLU A 268 -14.16 3.15 -12.02
N ARG A 269 -15.29 2.72 -11.44
CA ARG A 269 -16.15 1.74 -12.07
C ARG A 269 -16.74 2.33 -13.35
N LYS A 270 -16.46 1.75 -14.52
CA LYS A 270 -17.21 2.10 -15.72
C LYS A 270 -18.68 1.73 -15.51
N PRO A 271 -19.64 2.65 -15.74
CA PRO A 271 -21.04 2.27 -15.80
C PRO A 271 -21.21 1.23 -16.90
N LEU A 272 -21.77 0.06 -16.56
CA LEU A 272 -22.20 -0.92 -17.54
C LEU A 272 -23.45 -0.33 -18.21
N PHE A 273 -23.27 0.36 -19.34
CA PHE A 273 -24.39 0.55 -20.25
C PHE A 273 -24.72 -0.84 -20.81
N ARG A 274 -25.86 -1.40 -20.38
CA ARG A 274 -26.51 -2.53 -21.04
C ARG A 274 -27.47 -1.99 -22.08
#